data_AF-A0A165PF87-F1
#
_entry.id   AF-A0A165PF87-F1
#
_cell.length_a   1.000
_cell.length_b   1.000
_cell.length_c   1.000
_cell.angle_alpha   90.00
_cell.angle_beta   90.00
_cell.angle_gamma   90.00
#
_symmetry.space_group_name_H-M   'P 1'
#
loop_
_entity.id
_entity.type
_entity.pdbx_description
1 polymer ?
#
loop_
_entity_poly.entity_id
_entity_poly.type
_entity_poly.pdbx_seq_one_letter_code
_entity_poly.pdbx_strand_id
1 'polypeptide(L)'
;MQHLVVFLTFFALFAVAAAIVSIPSKIYGVNLGSWLVLEAWMLPQEWLDMGGQSCSSCADCIADEWSFAKAYPDTVDAIFDKHWSTWFTEDHIQQLKADGINTVRIPLGYWIVEPLVNRASEYYPRGGIKQLQRGLQQLQDAGIVAILDHHALPGVQTANQQFTGHCTSDVEFYTPYNYHRALVWTAVMTTLAHLDPAFGNVFAIEAVNEPIMDAAQTPGYGQFQINFVQTVRAAELILGIPVPGVSLPFSLDTSNTTAAFMKVAAANTTSLPSIFNQNVTAALAEAGPILSQVAAELASPPILDFTSTQAPVFSSKTPLWTNFMDMNWQYDNPPNPANAAIGTQGYDNHLYYVYGGVADSNPDAYLASICNLQRVQSDAAVGNSPLWFGEWGLPTQFDATDEFLYMWADAQKMAYMRGAGWIFWNFNVEKSTLAGNLSREWSYLDGVNYGFLTKDPAAYHNASVCDPYY
;
A
#
# COMPACT_ATOMS: atom_id res chain seq x y z
N MET A 1 11.26 68.99 10.45
CA MET A 1 10.34 67.85 10.65
C MET A 1 10.45 66.94 9.43
N GLN A 2 11.35 65.95 9.50
CA GLN A 2 11.41 64.86 8.52
C GLN A 2 11.15 63.58 9.33
N HIS A 3 9.99 62.96 9.08
CA HIS A 3 9.62 61.71 9.71
C HIS A 3 10.28 60.56 8.96
N LEU A 4 11.18 59.86 9.64
CA LEU A 4 11.79 58.61 9.20
C LEU A 4 10.76 57.49 9.43
N VAL A 5 10.20 56.95 8.36
CA VAL A 5 9.32 55.76 8.43
C VAL A 5 10.22 54.53 8.36
N VAL A 6 10.37 53.83 9.48
CA VAL A 6 11.04 52.53 9.55
C VAL A 6 10.02 51.45 9.18
N PHE A 7 10.22 50.79 8.02
CA PHE A 7 9.50 49.57 7.68
C PHE A 7 10.10 48.39 8.47
N LEU A 8 9.38 47.91 9.48
CA LEU A 8 9.64 46.63 10.13
C LEU A 8 8.95 45.54 9.33
N THR A 9 9.69 44.85 8.47
CA THR A 9 9.27 43.58 7.87
C THR A 9 9.30 42.49 8.94
N PHE A 10 8.13 42.09 9.43
CA PHE A 10 7.96 40.87 10.22
C PHE A 10 8.13 39.66 9.28
N PHE A 11 9.29 38.99 9.36
CA PHE A 11 9.41 37.61 8.90
C PHE A 11 8.67 36.73 9.91
N ALA A 12 7.47 36.27 9.55
CA ALA A 12 6.82 35.19 10.28
C ALA A 12 7.62 33.90 10.01
N LEU A 13 8.46 33.52 10.98
CA LEU A 13 9.00 32.17 11.07
C LEU A 13 7.83 31.23 11.38
N PHE A 14 7.25 30.62 10.35
CA PHE A 14 6.45 29.42 10.53
C PHE A 14 7.41 28.30 10.94
N ALA A 15 7.52 28.08 12.25
CA ALA A 15 8.04 26.82 12.75
C ALA A 15 7.01 25.74 12.39
N VAL A 16 7.24 25.04 11.29
CA VAL A 16 6.54 23.77 11.03
C VAL A 16 7.06 22.82 12.10
N ALA A 17 6.29 22.64 13.17
CA ALA A 17 6.52 21.53 14.08
C ALA A 17 6.38 20.27 13.21
N ALA A 18 7.48 19.55 13.00
CA ALA A 18 7.45 18.24 12.35
C ALA A 18 6.53 17.35 13.19
N ALA A 19 5.29 17.18 12.75
CA ALA A 19 4.37 16.24 13.37
C ALA A 19 5.01 14.86 13.23
N ILE A 20 5.10 14.12 14.34
CA ILE A 20 5.47 12.71 14.29
C ILE A 20 4.42 12.03 13.41
N VAL A 21 4.83 11.48 12.27
CA VAL A 21 3.93 10.69 11.44
C VAL A 21 3.62 9.41 12.21
N SER A 22 2.40 9.36 12.72
CA SER A 22 1.84 8.20 13.42
C SER A 22 0.56 7.79 12.71
N ILE A 23 0.19 6.52 12.86
CA ILE A 23 -1.14 6.05 12.46
C ILE A 23 -2.22 6.98 13.04
N PRO A 24 -3.22 7.40 12.25
CA PRO A 24 -4.38 8.13 12.77
C PRO A 24 -5.09 7.32 13.85
N SER A 25 -5.83 7.98 14.76
CA SER A 25 -6.61 7.28 15.78
C SER A 25 -7.68 6.36 15.18
N LYS A 26 -8.19 6.73 13.99
CA LYS A 26 -9.02 5.92 13.10
C LYS A 26 -8.65 6.19 11.65
N ILE A 27 -8.61 5.13 10.86
CA ILE A 27 -8.34 5.19 9.42
C ILE A 27 -9.66 5.46 8.69
N TYR A 28 -9.67 6.54 7.91
CA TYR A 28 -10.68 6.86 6.92
C TYR A 28 -9.95 7.01 5.59
N GLY A 29 -9.92 5.95 4.80
CA GLY A 29 -9.03 5.87 3.66
C GLY A 29 -9.68 5.50 2.35
N VAL A 30 -8.90 5.65 1.28
CA VAL A 30 -9.18 5.13 -0.05
C VAL A 30 -7.94 4.44 -0.59
N ASN A 31 -8.14 3.42 -1.43
CA ASN A 31 -7.07 2.86 -2.25
C ASN A 31 -6.78 3.80 -3.42
N LEU A 32 -5.53 3.80 -3.91
CA LEU A 32 -5.13 4.44 -5.17
C LEU A 32 -4.95 3.38 -6.26
N GLY A 33 -5.96 2.54 -6.41
CA GLY A 33 -6.03 1.47 -7.40
C GLY A 33 -5.95 1.99 -8.83
N SER A 34 -5.37 1.18 -9.70
CA SER A 34 -5.01 1.55 -11.07
C SER A 34 -4.08 2.74 -11.23
N TRP A 35 -3.40 3.21 -10.17
CA TRP A 35 -2.39 4.25 -10.35
C TRP A 35 -1.02 3.66 -10.70
N LEU A 36 -0.38 2.93 -9.79
CA LEU A 36 0.97 2.37 -10.02
C LEU A 36 0.98 0.85 -10.26
N VAL A 37 -0.20 0.23 -10.17
CA VAL A 37 -0.52 -1.12 -10.66
C VAL A 37 -1.89 -1.03 -11.32
N LEU A 38 -1.94 -1.16 -12.64
CA LEU A 38 -3.12 -0.95 -13.47
C LEU A 38 -3.98 -2.22 -13.58
N GLU A 39 -5.27 -2.11 -13.28
CA GLU A 39 -6.26 -3.14 -13.64
C GLU A 39 -7.29 -2.57 -14.63
N ALA A 40 -7.37 -3.18 -15.81
CA ALA A 40 -8.10 -2.61 -16.94
C ALA A 40 -9.61 -2.43 -16.69
N TRP A 41 -10.19 -3.16 -15.74
CA TRP A 41 -11.61 -3.05 -15.42
C TRP A 41 -11.98 -1.69 -14.78
N MET A 42 -11.03 -1.02 -14.11
CA MET A 42 -11.28 0.30 -13.51
C MET A 42 -11.26 1.44 -14.54
N LEU A 43 -10.59 1.25 -15.67
CA LEU A 43 -10.44 2.24 -16.75
C LEU A 43 -10.49 1.61 -18.14
N PRO A 44 -11.61 0.97 -18.52
CA PRO A 44 -11.67 0.15 -19.72
C PRO A 44 -11.47 0.94 -21.01
N GLN A 45 -11.94 2.19 -21.13
CA GLN A 45 -11.72 3.00 -22.32
C GLN A 45 -10.28 3.50 -22.40
N GLU A 46 -9.72 4.05 -21.33
CA GLU A 46 -8.32 4.46 -21.27
C GLU A 46 -7.37 3.29 -21.56
N TRP A 47 -7.67 2.08 -21.06
CA TRP A 47 -6.88 0.89 -21.36
C TRP A 47 -6.86 0.58 -22.86
N LEU A 48 -8.00 0.65 -23.55
CA LEU A 48 -8.06 0.48 -25.00
C LEU A 48 -7.34 1.61 -25.74
N ASP A 49 -7.46 2.85 -25.27
CA ASP A 49 -6.81 4.02 -25.86
C ASP A 49 -5.28 3.97 -25.72
N MET A 50 -4.77 3.37 -24.64
CA MET A 50 -3.35 3.08 -24.45
C MET A 50 -2.84 2.03 -25.45
N GLY A 51 -3.71 1.14 -25.95
CA GLY A 51 -3.36 0.01 -26.82
C GLY A 51 -3.58 -1.37 -26.17
N GLY A 52 -4.17 -1.40 -24.98
CA GLY A 52 -4.60 -2.62 -24.31
C GLY A 52 -5.77 -3.29 -25.04
N GLN A 53 -6.14 -4.47 -24.55
CA GLN A 53 -7.20 -5.30 -25.10
C GLN A 53 -8.17 -5.75 -23.99
N SER A 54 -9.41 -5.99 -24.37
CA SER A 54 -10.43 -6.61 -23.53
C SER A 54 -10.70 -8.03 -24.01
N CYS A 55 -10.66 -8.99 -23.10
CA CYS A 55 -10.84 -10.42 -23.37
C CYS A 55 -11.59 -11.09 -22.22
N SER A 56 -12.14 -12.28 -22.48
CA SER A 56 -12.88 -13.07 -21.47
C SER A 56 -12.00 -13.61 -20.35
N SER A 57 -10.71 -13.81 -20.61
CA SER A 57 -9.70 -14.21 -19.65
C SER A 57 -8.51 -13.27 -19.82
N CYS A 58 -8.08 -12.63 -18.74
CA CYS A 58 -6.98 -11.65 -18.81
C CYS A 58 -5.65 -12.25 -19.26
N ALA A 59 -5.49 -13.58 -19.24
CA ALA A 59 -4.28 -14.26 -19.72
C ALA A 59 -4.20 -14.37 -21.25
N ASP A 60 -5.32 -14.14 -21.97
CA ASP A 60 -5.43 -14.42 -23.41
C ASP A 60 -5.11 -13.22 -24.30
N CYS A 61 -4.93 -12.02 -23.72
CA CYS A 61 -4.76 -10.79 -24.48
C CYS A 61 -3.87 -9.78 -23.73
N ILE A 62 -3.70 -8.58 -24.31
CA ILE A 62 -3.01 -7.46 -23.66
C ILE A 62 -3.92 -6.86 -22.58
N ALA A 63 -4.19 -7.61 -21.50
CA ALA A 63 -5.07 -7.19 -20.40
C ALA A 63 -4.32 -6.83 -19.10
N ASP A 64 -3.00 -6.98 -19.07
CA ASP A 64 -2.16 -6.65 -17.91
C ASP A 64 -0.93 -5.81 -18.32
N GLU A 65 -0.25 -5.23 -17.34
CA GLU A 65 0.94 -4.40 -17.58
C GLU A 65 2.07 -5.18 -18.25
N TRP A 66 2.25 -6.45 -17.88
CA TRP A 66 3.29 -7.31 -18.44
C TRP A 66 3.13 -7.50 -19.95
N SER A 67 1.95 -7.92 -20.37
CA SER A 67 1.63 -8.17 -21.77
C SER A 67 1.65 -6.87 -22.57
N PHE A 68 1.26 -5.76 -21.95
CA PHE A 68 1.36 -4.43 -22.56
C PHE A 68 2.82 -4.04 -22.80
N ALA A 69 3.66 -4.13 -21.77
CA ALA A 69 5.08 -3.80 -21.88
C ALA A 69 5.80 -4.70 -22.90
N LYS A 70 5.41 -5.97 -22.98
CA LYS A 70 5.91 -6.92 -23.98
C LYS A 70 5.48 -6.56 -25.41
N ALA A 71 4.26 -6.06 -25.59
CA ALA A 71 3.74 -5.66 -26.89
C ALA A 71 4.32 -4.32 -27.39
N TYR A 72 4.62 -3.39 -26.48
CA TYR A 72 5.02 -2.02 -26.79
C TYR A 72 6.35 -1.59 -26.12
N PRO A 73 7.45 -2.35 -26.27
CA PRO A 73 8.68 -2.14 -25.49
C PRO A 73 9.33 -0.77 -25.71
N ASP A 74 9.12 -0.13 -26.86
CA ASP A 74 9.72 1.16 -27.20
C ASP A 74 8.92 2.37 -26.71
N THR A 75 7.63 2.19 -26.41
CA THR A 75 6.71 3.29 -26.05
C THR A 75 6.07 3.13 -24.68
N VAL A 76 6.20 1.96 -24.05
CA VAL A 76 5.55 1.63 -22.77
C VAL A 76 5.80 2.68 -21.70
N ASP A 77 7.04 3.13 -21.51
CA ASP A 77 7.37 4.08 -20.44
C ASP A 77 6.65 5.43 -20.62
N ALA A 78 6.60 5.95 -21.85
CA ALA A 78 5.93 7.22 -22.12
C ALA A 78 4.40 7.10 -21.99
N ILE A 79 3.84 5.94 -22.33
CA ILE A 79 2.40 5.67 -22.20
C ILE A 79 2.03 5.58 -20.72
N PHE A 80 2.80 4.83 -19.92
CA PHE A 80 2.56 4.70 -18.48
C PHE A 80 2.85 6.00 -17.73
N ASP A 81 3.88 6.76 -18.09
CA ASP A 81 4.12 8.10 -17.49
C ASP A 81 2.94 9.04 -17.70
N LYS A 82 2.36 9.04 -18.91
CA LYS A 82 1.12 9.77 -19.19
C LYS A 82 -0.01 9.30 -18.28
N HIS A 83 -0.30 7.99 -18.24
CA HIS A 83 -1.34 7.41 -17.41
C HIS A 83 -1.17 7.78 -15.93
N TRP A 84 0.02 7.56 -15.35
CA TRP A 84 0.34 7.91 -13.97
C TRP A 84 0.14 9.40 -13.67
N SER A 85 0.44 10.26 -14.64
CA SER A 85 0.31 11.71 -14.50
C SER A 85 -1.14 12.21 -14.55
N THR A 86 -2.04 11.48 -15.22
CA THR A 86 -3.43 11.89 -15.47
C THR A 86 -4.47 11.12 -14.67
N TRP A 87 -4.19 9.88 -14.26
CA TRP A 87 -5.11 9.05 -13.49
C TRP A 87 -5.26 9.55 -12.04
N PHE A 88 -4.13 9.81 -11.38
CA PHE A 88 -4.08 10.38 -10.04
C PHE A 88 -3.42 11.76 -10.08
N THR A 89 -4.16 12.78 -9.64
CA THR A 89 -3.82 14.20 -9.82
C THR A 89 -3.99 14.97 -8.51
N GLU A 90 -3.45 16.19 -8.47
CA GLU A 90 -3.63 17.09 -7.33
C GLU A 90 -5.12 17.38 -7.03
N ASP A 91 -5.97 17.47 -8.07
CA ASP A 91 -7.40 17.72 -7.88
C ASP A 91 -8.08 16.58 -7.11
N HIS A 92 -7.70 15.33 -7.39
CA HIS A 92 -8.17 14.19 -6.61
C HIS A 92 -7.71 14.28 -5.14
N ILE A 93 -6.45 14.67 -4.89
CA ILE A 93 -5.92 14.84 -3.54
C ILE A 93 -6.68 15.93 -2.76
N GLN A 94 -6.94 17.07 -3.41
CA GLN A 94 -7.69 18.17 -2.77
C GLN A 94 -9.15 17.77 -2.49
N GLN A 95 -9.77 16.99 -3.37
CA GLN A 95 -11.11 16.45 -3.13
C GLN A 95 -11.12 15.47 -1.94
N LEU A 96 -10.20 14.51 -1.90
CA LEU A 96 -10.06 13.57 -0.78
C LEU A 96 -9.86 14.30 0.55
N LYS A 97 -9.00 15.32 0.57
CA LYS A 97 -8.80 16.19 1.74
C LYS A 97 -10.10 16.91 2.13
N ALA A 98 -10.85 17.44 1.17
CA ALA A 98 -12.12 18.12 1.41
C ALA A 98 -13.21 17.17 1.94
N ASP A 99 -13.12 15.88 1.62
CA ASP A 99 -13.98 14.79 2.10
C ASP A 99 -13.41 14.11 3.35
N GLY A 100 -12.44 14.74 4.03
CA GLY A 100 -11.93 14.30 5.33
C GLY A 100 -11.12 13.00 5.32
N ILE A 101 -10.75 12.49 4.14
CA ILE A 101 -9.87 11.31 4.01
C ILE A 101 -8.50 11.64 4.63
N ASN A 102 -8.02 10.73 5.47
CA ASN A 102 -6.77 10.90 6.21
C ASN A 102 -5.68 9.90 5.81
N THR A 103 -6.05 8.83 5.11
CA THR A 103 -5.15 7.73 4.76
C THR A 103 -5.34 7.31 3.31
N VAL A 104 -4.26 6.96 2.62
CA VAL A 104 -4.32 6.22 1.35
C VAL A 104 -3.54 4.93 1.45
N ARG A 105 -4.04 3.89 0.76
CA ARG A 105 -3.29 2.66 0.45
C ARG A 105 -2.87 2.71 -1.00
N ILE A 106 -1.58 2.50 -1.27
CA ILE A 106 -0.99 2.66 -2.61
C ILE A 106 -0.51 1.30 -3.09
N PRO A 107 -1.22 0.66 -4.02
CA PRO A 107 -0.77 -0.55 -4.69
C PRO A 107 0.52 -0.33 -5.47
N LEU A 108 1.57 -1.12 -5.18
CA LEU A 108 2.86 -1.07 -5.85
C LEU A 108 3.26 -2.45 -6.38
N GLY A 109 3.72 -2.49 -7.63
CA GLY A 109 4.40 -3.65 -8.16
C GLY A 109 5.88 -3.64 -7.84
N TYR A 110 6.48 -4.82 -7.67
CA TYR A 110 7.90 -4.93 -7.36
C TYR A 110 8.80 -4.23 -8.41
N TRP A 111 8.32 -4.09 -9.65
CA TRP A 111 9.02 -3.43 -10.75
C TRP A 111 9.20 -1.92 -10.55
N ILE A 112 8.54 -1.31 -9.56
CA ILE A 112 8.83 0.07 -9.15
C ILE A 112 10.29 0.23 -8.68
N VAL A 113 10.90 -0.86 -8.20
CA VAL A 113 12.34 -0.95 -7.96
C VAL A 113 12.97 -1.61 -9.18
N GLU A 114 13.22 -0.81 -10.22
CA GLU A 114 13.61 -1.32 -11.55
C GLU A 114 14.81 -2.28 -11.57
N PRO A 115 15.86 -2.13 -10.73
CA PRO A 115 16.98 -3.07 -10.70
C PRO A 115 16.59 -4.51 -10.30
N LEU A 116 15.42 -4.73 -9.69
CA LEU A 116 14.90 -6.07 -9.39
C LEU A 116 14.33 -6.78 -10.61
N VAL A 117 14.00 -6.05 -11.67
CA VAL A 117 13.38 -6.60 -12.87
C VAL A 117 14.45 -7.23 -13.75
N ASN A 118 14.34 -8.54 -14.00
CA ASN A 118 15.13 -9.23 -14.99
C ASN A 118 14.63 -8.87 -16.39
N ARG A 119 15.13 -7.76 -16.94
CA ARG A 119 14.75 -7.21 -18.25
C ARG A 119 14.99 -8.14 -19.45
N ALA A 120 15.64 -9.30 -19.26
CA ALA A 120 15.77 -10.32 -20.29
C ALA A 120 14.52 -11.21 -20.42
N SER A 121 13.72 -11.33 -19.37
CA SER A 121 12.54 -12.21 -19.32
C SER A 121 11.28 -11.53 -18.79
N GLU A 122 11.41 -10.38 -18.13
CA GLU A 122 10.33 -9.64 -17.48
C GLU A 122 10.09 -8.29 -18.15
N TYR A 123 8.80 -7.97 -18.32
CA TYR A 123 8.35 -6.81 -19.08
C TYR A 123 7.48 -5.94 -18.19
N TYR A 124 7.93 -4.72 -17.88
CA TYR A 124 7.20 -3.76 -17.06
C TYR A 124 7.62 -2.33 -17.43
N PRO A 125 6.73 -1.33 -17.27
CA PRO A 125 7.09 0.08 -17.45
C PRO A 125 8.20 0.53 -16.49
N ARG A 126 8.89 1.61 -16.86
CA ARG A 126 9.91 2.31 -16.06
C ARG A 126 9.44 3.69 -15.62
N GLY A 127 10.01 4.21 -14.52
CA GLY A 127 9.79 5.56 -14.00
C GLY A 127 8.76 5.66 -12.86
N GLY A 128 8.14 4.55 -12.46
CA GLY A 128 7.07 4.54 -11.45
C GLY A 128 7.49 5.14 -10.10
N ILE A 129 8.75 4.99 -9.69
CA ILE A 129 9.25 5.52 -8.41
C ILE A 129 9.21 7.06 -8.37
N LYS A 130 9.38 7.74 -9.51
CA LYS A 130 9.26 9.20 -9.60
C LYS A 130 7.82 9.66 -9.42
N GLN A 131 6.87 8.89 -9.97
CA GLN A 131 5.44 9.17 -9.81
C GLN A 131 4.99 8.91 -8.36
N LEU A 132 5.51 7.86 -7.71
CA LEU A 132 5.31 7.63 -6.29
C LEU A 132 5.85 8.79 -5.45
N GLN A 133 7.09 9.23 -5.69
CA GLN A 133 7.68 10.37 -4.99
C GLN A 133 6.82 11.64 -5.15
N ARG A 134 6.38 11.94 -6.38
CA ARG A 134 5.48 13.06 -6.67
C ARG A 134 4.19 12.97 -5.86
N GLY A 135 3.49 11.83 -5.93
CA GLY A 135 2.20 11.68 -5.26
C GLY A 135 2.31 11.69 -3.73
N LEU A 136 3.33 11.05 -3.16
CA LEU A 136 3.57 11.07 -1.72
C LEU A 136 3.85 12.48 -1.20
N GLN A 137 4.64 13.28 -1.94
CA GLN A 137 4.85 14.69 -1.59
C GLN A 137 3.54 15.47 -1.55
N GLN A 138 2.68 15.31 -2.56
CA GLN A 138 1.39 16.00 -2.64
C GLN A 138 0.42 15.55 -1.53
N LEU A 139 0.38 14.24 -1.25
CA LEU A 139 -0.40 13.68 -0.13
C LEU A 139 0.10 14.20 1.21
N GLN A 140 1.42 14.30 1.41
CA GLN A 140 2.02 14.86 2.61
C GLN A 140 1.63 16.33 2.79
N ASP A 141 1.68 17.14 1.73
CA ASP A 141 1.24 18.55 1.76
C ASP A 141 -0.27 18.68 2.04
N ALA A 142 -1.06 17.67 1.65
CA ALA A 142 -2.47 17.57 1.99
C ALA A 142 -2.74 17.12 3.44
N GLY A 143 -1.75 16.56 4.13
CA GLY A 143 -1.88 15.98 5.48
C GLY A 143 -2.44 14.55 5.48
N ILE A 144 -2.34 13.85 4.36
CA ILE A 144 -2.81 12.47 4.16
C ILE A 144 -1.62 11.52 4.33
N VAL A 145 -1.76 10.49 5.16
CA VAL A 145 -0.72 9.48 5.38
C VAL A 145 -0.87 8.28 4.44
N ALA A 146 0.21 7.55 4.21
CA ALA A 146 0.24 6.47 3.21
C ALA A 146 0.64 5.10 3.78
N ILE A 147 -0.02 4.07 3.28
CA ILE A 147 0.40 2.66 3.33
C ILE A 147 1.00 2.32 1.96
N LEU A 148 2.24 1.85 1.94
CA LEU A 148 2.85 1.30 0.74
C LEU A 148 2.54 -0.19 0.67
N ASP A 149 1.74 -0.59 -0.31
CA ASP A 149 1.31 -1.97 -0.44
C ASP A 149 2.09 -2.70 -1.53
N HIS A 150 2.74 -3.80 -1.15
CA HIS A 150 3.39 -4.70 -2.10
C HIS A 150 2.33 -5.55 -2.80
N HIS A 151 1.69 -4.91 -3.77
CA HIS A 151 0.47 -5.37 -4.40
C HIS A 151 0.72 -6.46 -5.46
N ALA A 152 1.81 -6.30 -6.20
CA ALA A 152 2.23 -7.25 -7.23
C ALA A 152 3.65 -7.75 -6.96
N LEU A 153 3.74 -9.02 -6.60
CA LEU A 153 4.96 -9.63 -6.09
C LEU A 153 5.82 -10.20 -7.23
N PRO A 154 7.14 -10.33 -7.04
CA PRO A 154 7.99 -11.05 -7.98
C PRO A 154 7.46 -12.47 -8.20
N GLY A 155 7.26 -12.85 -9.46
CA GLY A 155 6.79 -14.19 -9.82
C GLY A 155 5.30 -14.46 -9.59
N VAL A 156 4.44 -13.44 -9.42
CA VAL A 156 2.97 -13.57 -9.31
C VAL A 156 2.55 -14.37 -8.07
N GLN A 157 1.91 -13.69 -7.11
CA GLN A 157 1.44 -14.34 -5.88
C GLN A 157 0.10 -15.04 -6.04
N THR A 158 -0.74 -14.62 -6.99
CA THR A 158 -2.10 -15.16 -7.16
C THR A 158 -2.43 -15.33 -8.64
N ALA A 159 -2.85 -16.53 -9.01
CA ALA A 159 -3.10 -16.89 -10.41
C ALA A 159 -4.28 -16.12 -11.01
N ASN A 160 -4.16 -15.76 -12.30
CA ASN A 160 -5.21 -15.18 -13.14
C ASN A 160 -5.80 -13.87 -12.60
N GLN A 161 -4.97 -13.06 -11.95
CA GLN A 161 -5.38 -11.76 -11.39
C GLN A 161 -4.57 -10.64 -12.02
N GLN A 162 -5.26 -9.59 -12.50
CA GLN A 162 -4.60 -8.42 -13.11
C GLN A 162 -3.79 -7.62 -12.09
N PHE A 163 -4.24 -7.58 -10.83
CA PHE A 163 -3.56 -6.86 -9.76
C PHE A 163 -2.15 -7.38 -9.44
N THR A 164 -1.76 -8.55 -9.96
CA THR A 164 -0.40 -9.08 -9.82
C THR A 164 0.57 -8.55 -10.88
N GLY A 165 0.12 -7.66 -11.78
CA GLY A 165 0.90 -7.12 -12.88
C GLY A 165 1.06 -8.05 -14.08
N HIS A 166 0.85 -9.36 -13.87
CA HIS A 166 0.81 -10.36 -14.91
C HIS A 166 -0.28 -11.40 -14.62
N CYS A 167 -1.40 -11.32 -15.34
CA CYS A 167 -2.45 -12.31 -15.31
C CYS A 167 -1.99 -13.59 -16.01
N THR A 168 -1.55 -14.55 -15.20
CA THR A 168 -1.12 -15.88 -15.63
C THR A 168 -1.54 -16.93 -14.62
N SER A 169 -1.66 -18.19 -15.05
CA SER A 169 -1.84 -19.33 -14.14
C SER A 169 -0.54 -19.78 -13.48
N ASP A 170 0.61 -19.28 -13.96
CA ASP A 170 1.93 -19.65 -13.47
C ASP A 170 2.31 -18.81 -12.25
N VAL A 171 2.30 -19.44 -11.07
CA VAL A 171 2.58 -18.81 -9.78
C VAL A 171 3.95 -19.27 -9.30
N GLU A 172 4.90 -18.34 -9.24
CA GLU A 172 6.30 -18.58 -8.86
C GLU A 172 6.71 -17.82 -7.59
N PHE A 173 5.83 -16.99 -7.02
CA PHE A 173 6.16 -16.16 -5.84
C PHE A 173 6.60 -17.00 -4.64
N TYR A 174 5.96 -18.15 -4.39
CA TYR A 174 6.19 -19.01 -3.23
C TYR A 174 7.46 -19.86 -3.34
N THR A 175 8.57 -19.23 -3.70
CA THR A 175 9.87 -19.84 -3.88
C THR A 175 10.95 -19.04 -3.15
N PRO A 176 12.06 -19.67 -2.71
CA PRO A 176 13.17 -18.94 -2.09
C PRO A 176 13.71 -17.79 -2.97
N TYR A 177 13.68 -17.95 -4.30
CA TYR A 177 14.14 -16.93 -5.25
C TYR A 177 13.27 -15.68 -5.21
N ASN A 178 11.94 -15.83 -5.36
CA ASN A 178 11.04 -14.67 -5.39
C ASN A 178 10.77 -14.08 -4.01
N TYR A 179 10.81 -14.88 -2.94
CA TYR A 179 10.85 -14.36 -1.57
C TYR A 179 12.06 -13.46 -1.33
N HIS A 180 13.26 -13.86 -1.77
CA HIS A 180 14.46 -13.03 -1.65
C HIS A 180 14.29 -11.68 -2.37
N ARG A 181 13.79 -11.68 -3.61
CA ARG A 181 13.51 -10.45 -4.38
C ARG A 181 12.51 -9.54 -3.65
N ALA A 182 11.46 -10.11 -3.05
CA ALA A 182 10.49 -9.36 -2.27
C ALA A 182 11.09 -8.77 -0.97
N LEU A 183 12.04 -9.45 -0.33
CA LEU A 183 12.78 -8.91 0.81
C LEU A 183 13.73 -7.77 0.38
N VAL A 184 14.36 -7.87 -0.78
CA VAL A 184 15.18 -6.77 -1.33
C VAL A 184 14.31 -5.54 -1.59
N TRP A 185 13.13 -5.71 -2.20
CA TRP A 185 12.14 -4.64 -2.36
C TRP A 185 11.78 -4.01 -1.01
N THR A 186 11.50 -4.85 0.00
CA THR A 186 11.16 -4.42 1.36
C THR A 186 12.24 -3.54 1.98
N ALA A 187 13.52 -3.94 1.85
CA ALA A 187 14.65 -3.18 2.36
C ALA A 187 14.79 -1.81 1.66
N VAL A 188 14.61 -1.77 0.33
CA VAL A 188 14.67 -0.54 -0.46
C VAL A 188 13.55 0.41 -0.07
N MET A 189 12.29 -0.05 -0.08
CA MET A 189 11.14 0.81 0.18
C MET A 189 11.07 1.28 1.64
N THR A 190 11.45 0.44 2.61
CA THR A 190 11.59 0.85 4.02
C THR A 190 12.62 1.97 4.15
N THR A 191 13.75 1.84 3.46
CA THR A 191 14.80 2.86 3.50
C THR A 191 14.32 4.18 2.90
N LEU A 192 13.65 4.15 1.75
CA LEU A 192 13.11 5.36 1.12
C LEU A 192 12.04 6.02 1.99
N ALA A 193 11.14 5.25 2.63
CA ALA A 193 10.15 5.80 3.57
C ALA A 193 10.80 6.58 4.73
N HIS A 194 11.98 6.16 5.17
CA HIS A 194 12.71 6.85 6.22
C HIS A 194 13.58 7.99 5.72
N LEU A 195 14.19 7.86 4.54
CA LEU A 195 15.20 8.80 4.06
C LEU A 195 14.69 9.82 3.04
N ASP A 196 13.61 9.58 2.31
CA ASP A 196 13.08 10.53 1.33
C ASP A 196 12.13 11.53 2.02
N PRO A 197 12.38 12.84 1.94
CA PRO A 197 11.46 13.84 2.47
C PRO A 197 10.04 13.74 1.91
N ALA A 198 9.89 13.35 0.63
CA ALA A 198 8.60 13.18 -0.01
C ALA A 198 7.84 11.96 0.50
N PHE A 199 8.52 10.99 1.10
CA PHE A 199 7.92 9.79 1.67
C PHE A 199 7.64 9.98 3.18
N GLY A 200 7.77 11.20 3.69
CA GLY A 200 7.66 11.48 5.12
C GLY A 200 6.31 11.11 5.74
N ASN A 201 5.25 11.03 4.93
CA ASN A 201 3.89 10.63 5.32
C ASN A 201 3.63 9.11 5.28
N VAL A 202 4.61 8.30 4.89
CA VAL A 202 4.49 6.83 4.91
C VAL A 202 4.57 6.34 6.36
N PHE A 203 3.54 5.63 6.82
CA PHE A 203 3.51 5.07 8.18
C PHE A 203 3.50 3.54 8.20
N ALA A 204 3.13 2.88 7.10
CA ALA A 204 3.05 1.43 7.01
C ALA A 204 3.55 0.89 5.67
N ILE A 205 4.01 -0.36 5.69
CA ILE A 205 4.41 -1.14 4.53
C ILE A 205 3.77 -2.53 4.61
N GLU A 206 3.01 -2.91 3.58
CA GLU A 206 2.31 -4.20 3.49
C GLU A 206 3.14 -5.25 2.76
N ALA A 207 3.19 -6.46 3.33
CA ALA A 207 4.08 -7.51 2.89
C ALA A 207 3.68 -8.14 1.56
N VAL A 208 2.39 -8.44 1.40
CA VAL A 208 1.80 -9.11 0.24
C VAL A 208 0.31 -8.78 0.19
N ASN A 209 -0.15 -8.22 -0.91
CA ASN A 209 -1.58 -8.17 -1.23
C ASN A 209 -2.11 -9.54 -1.66
N GLU A 210 -3.22 -9.95 -1.05
CA GLU A 210 -4.05 -11.09 -1.48
C GLU A 210 -3.26 -12.33 -1.94
N PRO A 211 -2.44 -12.97 -1.08
CA PRO A 211 -1.81 -14.26 -1.42
C PRO A 211 -2.86 -15.35 -1.67
N ILE A 212 -2.49 -16.46 -2.29
CA ILE A 212 -3.36 -17.64 -2.41
C ILE A 212 -3.98 -18.00 -1.05
N MET A 213 -5.31 -18.09 -1.00
CA MET A 213 -6.07 -18.36 0.22
C MET A 213 -5.83 -19.78 0.77
N ASP A 214 -5.52 -20.75 -0.08
CA ASP A 214 -5.16 -22.09 0.39
C ASP A 214 -3.71 -22.12 0.91
N ALA A 215 -3.51 -22.20 2.22
CA ALA A 215 -2.17 -22.16 2.79
C ALA A 215 -1.30 -23.36 2.36
N ALA A 216 -1.90 -24.50 1.99
CA ALA A 216 -1.16 -25.64 1.46
C ALA A 216 -0.45 -25.33 0.13
N GLN A 217 -0.87 -24.28 -0.57
CA GLN A 217 -0.30 -23.80 -1.83
C GLN A 217 0.73 -22.66 -1.63
N THR A 218 1.02 -22.28 -0.39
CA THR A 218 1.94 -21.16 -0.07
C THR A 218 3.16 -21.61 0.75
N PRO A 219 3.99 -22.53 0.22
CA PRO A 219 5.10 -23.10 0.98
C PRO A 219 6.08 -22.03 1.48
N GLY A 220 6.39 -22.10 2.77
CA GLY A 220 7.34 -21.19 3.42
C GLY A 220 6.81 -19.77 3.67
N TYR A 221 5.54 -19.48 3.40
CA TYR A 221 4.97 -18.12 3.51
C TYR A 221 5.08 -17.52 4.92
N GLY A 222 4.85 -18.32 5.97
CA GLY A 222 5.03 -17.85 7.35
C GLY A 222 6.48 -17.46 7.67
N GLN A 223 7.46 -18.16 7.10
CA GLN A 223 8.87 -17.78 7.25
C GLN A 223 9.20 -16.53 6.46
N PHE A 224 8.58 -16.33 5.28
CA PHE A 224 8.68 -15.08 4.54
C PHE A 224 8.12 -13.91 5.36
N GLN A 225 6.94 -14.03 5.99
CA GLN A 225 6.35 -13.00 6.85
C GLN A 225 7.31 -12.62 8.00
N ILE A 226 7.94 -13.60 8.65
CA ILE A 226 8.97 -13.36 9.67
C ILE A 226 10.15 -12.58 9.09
N ASN A 227 10.68 -13.03 7.94
CA ASN A 227 11.83 -12.37 7.30
C ASN A 227 11.48 -10.95 6.82
N PHE A 228 10.24 -10.69 6.41
CA PHE A 228 9.75 -9.38 6.03
C PHE A 228 9.85 -8.41 7.22
N VAL A 229 9.26 -8.76 8.38
CA VAL A 229 9.37 -7.92 9.58
C VAL A 229 10.82 -7.69 9.96
N GLN A 230 11.62 -8.77 9.98
CA GLN A 230 13.03 -8.68 10.31
C GLN A 230 13.82 -7.79 9.34
N THR A 231 13.47 -7.78 8.05
CA THR A 231 14.09 -6.91 7.05
C THR A 231 13.74 -5.44 7.27
N VAL A 232 12.47 -5.13 7.56
CA VAL A 232 12.04 -3.76 7.93
C VAL A 232 12.82 -3.29 9.17
N ARG A 233 12.85 -4.10 10.23
CA ARG A 233 13.53 -3.75 11.49
C ARG A 233 15.04 -3.67 11.34
N ALA A 234 15.64 -4.51 10.50
CA ALA A 234 17.06 -4.47 10.24
C ALA A 234 17.45 -3.18 9.50
N ALA A 235 16.70 -2.78 8.48
CA ALA A 235 16.89 -1.50 7.81
C ALA A 235 16.77 -0.33 8.79
N GLU A 236 15.71 -0.30 9.60
CA GLU A 236 15.48 0.74 10.61
C GLU A 236 16.62 0.86 11.62
N LEU A 237 17.09 -0.26 12.18
CA LEU A 237 18.23 -0.26 13.10
C LEU A 237 19.51 0.28 12.45
N ILE A 238 19.76 -0.04 11.18
CA ILE A 238 20.92 0.47 10.45
C ILE A 238 20.83 1.99 10.25
N LEU A 239 19.62 2.51 10.03
CA LEU A 239 19.36 3.95 9.92
C LEU A 239 19.32 4.67 11.28
N GLY A 240 19.54 3.95 12.39
CA GLY A 240 19.53 4.51 13.75
C GLY A 240 18.14 4.68 14.36
N ILE A 241 17.10 4.10 13.76
CA ILE A 241 15.73 4.13 14.27
C ILE A 241 15.59 3.05 15.36
N PRO A 242 15.13 3.40 16.57
CA PRO A 242 15.04 2.43 17.66
C PRO A 242 14.03 1.32 17.36
N VAL A 243 14.48 0.07 17.42
CA VAL A 243 13.60 -1.11 17.35
C VAL A 243 13.47 -1.71 18.76
N PRO A 244 12.24 -1.90 19.28
CA PRO A 244 12.03 -2.47 20.61
C PRO A 244 12.74 -3.81 20.82
N GLY A 245 13.55 -3.91 21.87
CA GLY A 245 14.22 -5.15 22.27
C GLY A 245 15.37 -5.59 21.37
N VAL A 246 15.76 -4.79 20.37
CA VAL A 246 16.85 -5.10 19.45
C VAL A 246 17.85 -3.96 19.39
N SER A 247 19.14 -4.27 19.37
CA SER A 247 20.21 -3.27 19.21
C SER A 247 21.34 -3.83 18.36
N LEU A 248 22.03 -2.96 17.62
CA LEU A 248 23.25 -3.36 16.94
C LEU A 248 24.38 -3.57 17.96
N PRO A 249 25.17 -4.63 17.84
CA PRO A 249 26.24 -4.96 18.78
C PRO A 249 27.49 -4.06 18.60
N PHE A 250 27.49 -3.21 17.57
CA PHE A 250 28.56 -2.28 17.24
C PHE A 250 27.99 -0.96 16.73
N SER A 251 28.78 0.10 16.82
CA SER A 251 28.48 1.37 16.16
C SER A 251 28.85 1.32 14.67
N LEU A 252 27.99 1.91 13.84
CA LEU A 252 28.31 2.18 12.44
C LEU A 252 29.26 3.38 12.38
N ASP A 253 30.34 3.25 11.61
CA ASP A 253 31.36 4.28 11.37
C ASP A 253 31.11 5.04 10.04
N THR A 254 29.98 4.77 9.41
CA THR A 254 29.54 5.39 8.17
C THR A 254 28.07 5.74 8.28
N SER A 255 27.70 6.88 7.71
CA SER A 255 26.32 7.31 7.50
C SER A 255 25.81 7.01 6.09
N ASN A 256 26.66 6.47 5.20
CA ASN A 256 26.25 6.06 3.88
C ASN A 256 25.46 4.74 3.96
N THR A 257 24.20 4.75 3.56
CA THR A 257 23.28 3.61 3.69
C THR A 257 23.79 2.35 2.98
N THR A 258 24.29 2.48 1.76
CA THR A 258 24.85 1.36 0.99
C THR A 258 26.05 0.74 1.73
N ALA A 259 26.98 1.56 2.21
CA ALA A 259 28.13 1.08 2.97
C ALA A 259 27.71 0.43 4.30
N ALA A 260 26.72 1.00 4.98
CA ALA A 260 26.20 0.47 6.24
C ALA A 260 25.52 -0.90 6.07
N PHE A 261 24.69 -1.05 5.02
CA PHE A 261 24.04 -2.31 4.68
C PHE A 261 25.07 -3.39 4.37
N MET A 262 26.07 -3.08 3.54
CA MET A 262 27.16 -4.01 3.22
C MET A 262 27.97 -4.40 4.46
N LYS A 263 28.25 -3.46 5.36
CA LYS A 263 28.97 -3.74 6.60
C LYS A 263 28.21 -4.71 7.51
N VAL A 264 26.90 -4.50 7.68
CA VAL A 264 26.07 -5.40 8.48
C VAL A 264 25.90 -6.75 7.81
N ALA A 265 25.69 -6.79 6.50
CA ALA A 265 25.55 -8.05 5.77
C ALA A 265 26.84 -8.90 5.78
N ALA A 266 28.00 -8.27 5.85
CA ALA A 266 29.29 -8.94 5.97
C ALA A 266 29.69 -9.30 7.41
N ALA A 267 28.94 -8.85 8.43
CA ALA A 267 29.26 -9.13 9.82
C ALA A 267 28.99 -10.60 10.17
N ASN A 268 29.74 -11.14 11.14
CA ASN A 268 29.55 -12.51 11.59
C ASN A 268 28.16 -12.68 12.22
N THR A 269 27.33 -13.57 11.65
CA THR A 269 25.92 -13.75 12.04
C THR A 269 25.75 -14.17 13.49
N THR A 270 26.74 -14.84 14.10
CA THR A 270 26.68 -15.20 15.53
C THR A 270 26.82 -14.01 16.48
N SER A 271 27.30 -12.88 15.98
CA SER A 271 27.42 -11.63 16.74
C SER A 271 26.21 -10.71 16.58
N LEU A 272 25.40 -10.92 15.54
CA LEU A 272 24.23 -10.09 15.24
C LEU A 272 22.99 -10.60 15.99
N PRO A 273 22.01 -9.72 16.28
CA PRO A 273 20.71 -10.13 16.76
C PRO A 273 20.04 -11.12 15.80
N SER A 274 19.14 -11.98 16.32
CA SER A 274 18.47 -13.03 15.55
C SER A 274 17.67 -12.54 14.34
N ILE A 275 17.34 -11.25 14.28
CA ILE A 275 16.67 -10.63 13.13
C ILE A 275 17.58 -10.59 11.89
N PHE A 276 18.90 -10.62 12.04
CA PHE A 276 19.85 -10.62 10.92
C PHE A 276 20.19 -12.05 10.49
N ASN A 277 19.16 -12.81 10.12
CA ASN A 277 19.33 -14.14 9.55
C ASN A 277 19.88 -14.06 8.11
N GLN A 278 20.25 -15.21 7.53
CA GLN A 278 20.87 -15.28 6.20
C GLN A 278 20.03 -14.64 5.08
N ASN A 279 18.71 -14.82 5.09
CA ASN A 279 17.84 -14.24 4.06
C ASN A 279 17.79 -12.71 4.20
N VAL A 280 17.72 -12.22 5.44
CA VAL A 280 17.69 -10.77 5.73
C VAL A 280 19.01 -10.11 5.36
N THR A 281 20.16 -10.70 5.74
CA THR A 281 21.46 -10.13 5.41
C THR A 281 21.76 -10.18 3.91
N ALA A 282 21.33 -11.24 3.21
CA ALA A 282 21.41 -11.32 1.76
C ALA A 282 20.57 -10.22 1.09
N ALA A 283 19.34 -10.00 1.55
CA ALA A 283 18.47 -8.97 1.01
C ALA A 283 19.06 -7.56 1.21
N LEU A 284 19.62 -7.28 2.39
CA LEU A 284 20.31 -6.01 2.68
C LEU A 284 21.54 -5.79 1.79
N ALA A 285 22.34 -6.84 1.57
CA ALA A 285 23.52 -6.76 0.70
C ALA A 285 23.15 -6.35 -0.73
N GLU A 286 22.07 -6.92 -1.27
CA GLU A 286 21.59 -6.62 -2.61
C GLU A 286 20.86 -5.26 -2.68
N ALA A 287 20.11 -4.89 -1.64
CA ALA A 287 19.42 -3.61 -1.55
C ALA A 287 20.40 -2.42 -1.53
N GLY A 288 21.58 -2.56 -0.94
CA GLY A 288 22.57 -1.47 -0.83
C GLY A 288 22.92 -0.81 -2.18
N PRO A 289 23.43 -1.56 -3.18
CA PRO A 289 23.69 -1.02 -4.52
C PRO A 289 22.43 -0.57 -5.27
N ILE A 290 21.28 -1.21 -5.04
CA ILE A 290 20.00 -0.82 -5.65
C ILE A 290 19.56 0.56 -5.16
N LEU A 291 19.69 0.84 -3.86
CA LEU A 291 19.39 2.15 -3.28
C LEU A 291 20.17 3.29 -3.95
N SER A 292 21.44 3.05 -4.31
CA SER A 292 22.26 4.02 -5.07
C SER A 292 21.70 4.31 -6.46
N GLN A 293 21.16 3.28 -7.14
CA GLN A 293 20.53 3.45 -8.45
C GLN A 293 19.20 4.19 -8.34
N VAL A 294 18.35 3.82 -7.37
CA VAL A 294 17.06 4.48 -7.13
C VAL A 294 17.25 5.94 -6.71
N ALA A 295 18.21 6.24 -5.83
CA ALA A 295 18.51 7.61 -5.44
C ALA A 295 19.00 8.47 -6.61
N ALA A 296 19.75 7.87 -7.56
CA ALA A 296 20.14 8.55 -8.79
C ALA A 296 18.94 8.80 -9.72
N GLU A 297 18.03 7.83 -9.82
CA GLU A 297 16.80 7.97 -10.59
C GLU A 297 15.90 9.10 -10.04
N LEU A 298 15.78 9.20 -8.72
CA LEU A 298 15.06 10.26 -8.02
C LEU A 298 15.78 11.61 -8.02
N ALA A 299 16.97 11.71 -8.62
CA ALA A 299 17.84 12.89 -8.58
C ALA A 299 18.15 13.39 -7.14
N SER A 300 18.12 12.47 -6.18
CA SER A 300 18.34 12.73 -4.76
C SER A 300 19.50 11.92 -4.15
N PRO A 301 20.71 11.78 -4.74
CA PRO A 301 21.81 11.02 -4.14
C PRO A 301 22.15 11.33 -2.66
N PRO A 302 22.07 12.58 -2.17
CA PRO A 302 22.34 12.90 -0.76
C PRO A 302 21.41 12.22 0.25
N ILE A 303 20.28 11.68 -0.21
CA ILE A 303 19.31 10.94 0.59
C ILE A 303 19.92 9.70 1.27
N LEU A 304 20.99 9.13 0.69
CA LEU A 304 21.65 7.93 1.19
C LEU A 304 22.67 8.21 2.28
N ASP A 305 22.86 9.46 2.68
CA ASP A 305 23.54 9.79 3.92
C ASP A 305 22.50 10.00 5.02
N PHE A 306 22.28 9.00 5.87
CA PHE A 306 21.24 9.03 6.89
C PHE A 306 21.57 9.96 8.08
N THR A 307 22.69 10.68 8.04
CA THR A 307 22.98 11.80 8.96
C THR A 307 22.87 13.17 8.31
N SER A 308 22.63 13.20 6.99
CA SER A 308 22.45 14.43 6.23
C SER A 308 21.25 15.21 6.75
N THR A 309 21.37 16.54 6.81
CA THR A 309 20.22 17.43 7.09
C THR A 309 19.12 17.36 6.02
N GLN A 310 19.43 16.80 4.84
CA GLN A 310 18.47 16.53 3.77
C GLN A 310 17.79 15.16 3.92
N ALA A 311 18.43 14.22 4.62
CA ALA A 311 17.81 12.98 5.03
C ALA A 311 17.00 13.28 6.31
N PRO A 312 15.67 13.09 6.31
CA PRO A 312 14.81 13.38 7.44
C PRO A 312 14.94 12.34 8.55
N VAL A 313 16.14 11.79 8.80
CA VAL A 313 16.47 11.08 10.05
C VAL A 313 16.61 12.13 11.15
N PHE A 314 15.52 12.84 11.37
CA PHE A 314 15.25 13.56 12.57
C PHE A 314 15.23 12.54 13.70
N SER A 315 15.75 12.92 14.85
CA SER A 315 15.72 12.22 16.14
C SER A 315 14.32 11.89 16.67
N SER A 316 13.31 11.78 15.80
CA SER A 316 11.88 11.67 16.07
C SER A 316 11.12 10.70 15.15
N LYS A 317 11.77 10.00 14.20
CA LYS A 317 11.08 8.94 13.42
C LYS A 317 10.95 7.65 14.23
N THR A 318 9.74 7.10 14.26
CA THR A 318 9.41 5.80 14.86
C THR A 318 9.44 4.70 13.80
N PRO A 319 9.54 3.41 14.20
CA PRO A 319 9.40 2.29 13.28
C PRO A 319 8.10 2.35 12.46
N LEU A 320 8.16 1.96 11.18
CA LEU A 320 7.01 1.75 10.32
C LEU A 320 6.14 0.62 10.88
N TRP A 321 4.85 0.69 10.61
CA TRP A 321 3.95 -0.42 10.82
C TRP A 321 4.18 -1.47 9.74
N THR A 322 4.48 -2.71 10.13
CA THR A 322 4.42 -3.83 9.20
C THR A 322 2.96 -4.25 9.04
N ASN A 323 2.47 -4.35 7.82
CA ASN A 323 1.07 -4.65 7.48
C ASN A 323 0.98 -6.01 6.78
N PHE A 324 -0.07 -6.78 7.09
CA PHE A 324 -0.33 -8.10 6.52
C PHE A 324 -1.83 -8.32 6.34
N MET A 325 -2.20 -9.09 5.33
CA MET A 325 -3.50 -9.77 5.32
C MET A 325 -3.71 -10.52 6.65
N ASP A 326 -4.92 -10.44 7.20
CA ASP A 326 -5.29 -11.05 8.47
C ASP A 326 -5.17 -12.58 8.42
N MET A 327 -5.05 -13.20 9.59
CA MET A 327 -4.93 -14.66 9.73
C MET A 327 -6.09 -15.42 9.06
N ASN A 328 -7.28 -14.82 8.97
CA ASN A 328 -8.44 -15.47 8.33
C ASN A 328 -8.50 -15.22 6.81
N TRP A 329 -7.47 -14.62 6.21
CA TRP A 329 -7.30 -14.58 4.76
C TRP A 329 -7.06 -15.98 4.18
N GLN A 330 -6.19 -16.75 4.83
CA GLN A 330 -5.88 -18.11 4.40
C GLN A 330 -6.67 -19.16 5.19
N TYR A 331 -6.94 -20.30 4.56
CA TYR A 331 -7.45 -21.52 5.19
C TYR A 331 -6.43 -22.66 5.08
N ASP A 332 -6.74 -23.82 5.68
CA ASP A 332 -5.90 -25.02 5.71
C ASP A 332 -4.54 -24.86 6.43
N ASN A 333 -4.60 -24.66 7.75
CA ASN A 333 -3.43 -24.49 8.62
C ASN A 333 -2.49 -23.32 8.23
N PRO A 334 -3.04 -22.09 8.12
CA PRO A 334 -2.26 -20.93 7.72
C PRO A 334 -1.24 -20.49 8.79
N PRO A 335 -0.14 -19.84 8.40
CA PRO A 335 0.74 -19.15 9.35
C PRO A 335 0.04 -17.90 9.90
N ASN A 336 0.16 -17.67 11.21
CA ASN A 336 -0.35 -16.44 11.81
C ASN A 336 0.70 -15.31 11.71
N PRO A 337 0.43 -14.21 10.97
CA PRO A 337 1.37 -13.10 10.83
C PRO A 337 1.72 -12.43 12.17
N ALA A 338 0.86 -12.53 13.19
CA ALA A 338 1.16 -12.02 14.54
C ALA A 338 2.39 -12.68 15.17
N ASN A 339 2.77 -13.89 14.74
CA ASN A 339 3.97 -14.56 15.21
C ASN A 339 5.27 -13.92 14.68
N ALA A 340 5.19 -13.09 13.65
CA ALA A 340 6.32 -12.34 13.11
C ALA A 340 6.60 -11.03 13.88
N ALA A 341 5.71 -10.63 14.80
CA ALA A 341 5.71 -9.32 15.43
C ALA A 341 7.05 -8.95 16.10
N ILE A 342 7.66 -7.86 15.62
CA ILE A 342 8.73 -7.13 16.30
C ILE A 342 8.36 -5.65 16.16
N GLY A 343 7.88 -5.02 17.23
CA GLY A 343 7.39 -3.64 17.19
C GLY A 343 5.96 -3.51 16.65
N THR A 344 5.66 -2.41 15.98
CA THR A 344 4.32 -2.06 15.47
C THR A 344 3.92 -2.94 14.28
N GLN A 345 2.73 -3.52 14.34
CA GLN A 345 2.17 -4.37 13.29
C GLN A 345 0.66 -4.14 13.19
N GLY A 346 0.14 -4.08 11.98
CA GLY A 346 -1.29 -3.98 11.69
C GLY A 346 -1.73 -5.09 10.73
N TYR A 347 -3.04 -5.28 10.66
CA TYR A 347 -3.65 -6.36 9.89
C TYR A 347 -4.72 -5.80 8.97
N ASP A 348 -4.82 -6.38 7.79
CA ASP A 348 -5.71 -5.99 6.71
C ASP A 348 -6.72 -7.09 6.43
N ASN A 349 -7.99 -6.70 6.34
CA ASN A 349 -9.05 -7.56 5.83
C ASN A 349 -9.70 -6.95 4.60
N HIS A 350 -9.88 -7.75 3.55
CA HIS A 350 -10.72 -7.38 2.42
C HIS A 350 -12.08 -8.07 2.54
N LEU A 351 -13.16 -7.30 2.45
CA LEU A 351 -14.51 -7.84 2.54
C LEU A 351 -15.39 -7.32 1.40
N TYR A 352 -15.54 -8.19 0.40
CA TYR A 352 -16.43 -7.95 -0.74
C TYR A 352 -17.60 -8.92 -0.73
N TYR A 353 -18.82 -8.40 -0.87
CA TYR A 353 -20.01 -9.24 -0.99
C TYR A 353 -20.33 -9.60 -2.45
N VAL A 354 -19.82 -8.84 -3.42
CA VAL A 354 -20.10 -9.01 -4.86
C VAL A 354 -19.58 -10.33 -5.45
N TYR A 355 -18.59 -10.97 -4.81
CA TYR A 355 -18.00 -12.23 -5.31
C TYR A 355 -18.65 -13.50 -4.75
N GLY A 356 -19.66 -13.39 -3.89
CA GLY A 356 -20.32 -14.57 -3.31
C GLY A 356 -19.67 -15.08 -2.02
N GLY A 357 -20.31 -16.10 -1.43
CA GLY A 357 -19.77 -16.82 -0.27
C GLY A 357 -19.95 -16.15 1.10
N VAL A 358 -20.38 -14.89 1.15
CA VAL A 358 -20.55 -14.14 2.42
C VAL A 358 -21.99 -14.18 2.95
N ALA A 359 -22.97 -13.92 2.11
CA ALA A 359 -24.39 -13.90 2.45
C ALA A 359 -25.25 -14.17 1.20
N ASP A 360 -26.52 -14.53 1.39
CA ASP A 360 -27.50 -14.62 0.31
C ASP A 360 -27.64 -13.28 -0.42
N SER A 361 -27.84 -13.32 -1.74
CA SER A 361 -27.89 -12.12 -2.60
C SER A 361 -29.23 -11.37 -2.47
N ASN A 362 -29.44 -10.72 -1.31
CA ASN A 362 -30.56 -9.81 -1.08
C ASN A 362 -30.23 -8.77 0.02
N PRO A 363 -30.97 -7.64 0.05
CA PRO A 363 -30.74 -6.57 1.02
C PRO A 363 -30.69 -7.00 2.49
N ASP A 364 -31.66 -7.81 2.92
CA ASP A 364 -31.79 -8.21 4.33
C ASP A 364 -30.65 -9.11 4.78
N ALA A 365 -30.24 -10.06 3.94
CA ALA A 365 -29.12 -10.95 4.25
C ALA A 365 -27.78 -10.21 4.32
N TYR A 366 -27.56 -9.24 3.43
CA TYR A 366 -26.34 -8.40 3.45
C TYR A 366 -26.28 -7.56 4.72
N LEU A 367 -27.35 -6.84 5.05
CA LEU A 367 -27.43 -6.02 6.26
C LEU A 367 -27.33 -6.87 7.54
N ALA A 368 -28.03 -8.01 7.59
CA ALA A 368 -27.92 -8.94 8.71
C ALA A 368 -26.48 -9.43 8.92
N SER A 369 -25.79 -9.79 7.83
CA SER A 369 -24.40 -10.27 7.88
C SER A 369 -23.44 -9.19 8.36
N ILE A 370 -23.46 -8.00 7.77
CA ILE A 370 -22.51 -6.93 8.12
C ILE A 370 -22.74 -6.38 9.53
N CYS A 371 -24.01 -6.22 9.96
CA CYS A 371 -24.33 -5.70 11.29
C CYS A 371 -23.91 -6.66 12.41
N ASN A 372 -23.93 -7.97 12.12
CA ASN A 372 -23.49 -9.03 13.02
C ASN A 372 -22.04 -9.49 12.81
N LEU A 373 -21.24 -8.76 12.01
CA LEU A 373 -19.85 -9.11 11.74
C LEU A 373 -19.02 -9.18 13.04
N GLN A 374 -18.36 -10.32 13.24
CA GLN A 374 -17.47 -10.60 14.39
C GLN A 374 -15.99 -10.64 14.00
N ARG A 375 -15.63 -10.23 12.77
CA ARG A 375 -14.26 -10.36 12.22
C ARG A 375 -13.23 -9.67 13.13
N VAL A 376 -13.48 -8.42 13.52
CA VAL A 376 -12.59 -7.64 14.39
C VAL A 376 -12.30 -8.36 15.72
N GLN A 377 -13.34 -8.91 16.35
CA GLN A 377 -13.22 -9.63 17.62
C GLN A 377 -12.48 -10.95 17.46
N SER A 378 -12.81 -11.71 16.42
CA SER A 378 -12.18 -13.00 16.10
C SER A 378 -10.70 -12.86 15.79
N ASP A 379 -10.32 -11.85 15.01
CA ASP A 379 -8.94 -11.56 14.63
C ASP A 379 -8.13 -11.10 15.85
N ALA A 380 -8.70 -10.22 16.67
CA ALA A 380 -8.07 -9.80 17.91
C ALA A 380 -7.81 -10.98 18.87
N ALA A 381 -8.70 -11.98 18.90
CA ALA A 381 -8.54 -13.18 19.73
C ALA A 381 -7.34 -14.05 19.33
N VAL A 382 -6.84 -13.92 18.11
CA VAL A 382 -5.63 -14.59 17.60
C VAL A 382 -4.45 -13.63 17.43
N GLY A 383 -4.50 -12.46 18.08
CA GLY A 383 -3.40 -11.47 18.07
C GLY A 383 -3.35 -10.58 16.83
N ASN A 384 -4.36 -10.64 15.96
CA ASN A 384 -4.45 -9.82 14.75
C ASN A 384 -5.19 -8.50 15.09
N SER A 385 -4.52 -7.62 15.84
CA SER A 385 -5.01 -6.29 16.19
C SER A 385 -3.85 -5.28 16.30
N PRO A 386 -4.01 -4.03 15.81
CA PRO A 386 -5.21 -3.47 15.18
C PRO A 386 -5.50 -4.04 13.78
N LEU A 387 -6.79 -4.24 13.49
CA LEU A 387 -7.30 -4.65 12.18
C LEU A 387 -7.98 -3.47 11.49
N TRP A 388 -7.66 -3.18 10.23
CA TRP A 388 -8.45 -2.32 9.35
C TRP A 388 -9.00 -3.12 8.18
N PHE A 389 -10.09 -2.62 7.59
CA PHE A 389 -10.63 -3.16 6.35
C PHE A 389 -9.99 -2.41 5.19
N GLY A 390 -8.86 -2.91 4.67
CA GLY A 390 -8.05 -2.23 3.65
C GLY A 390 -8.69 -2.25 2.27
N GLU A 391 -9.68 -3.11 2.05
CA GLU A 391 -10.50 -3.09 0.85
C GLU A 391 -11.95 -3.49 1.12
N TRP A 392 -12.87 -2.69 0.57
CA TRP A 392 -14.30 -2.91 0.55
C TRP A 392 -14.94 -2.00 -0.50
N GLY A 393 -16.16 -2.32 -0.94
CA GLY A 393 -16.90 -1.51 -1.90
C GLY A 393 -18.41 -1.60 -1.68
N LEU A 394 -19.17 -0.81 -2.44
CA LEU A 394 -20.64 -0.90 -2.46
C LEU A 394 -21.26 -1.96 -3.40
N PRO A 395 -20.54 -2.64 -4.33
CA PRO A 395 -21.20 -3.54 -5.27
C PRO A 395 -21.83 -4.75 -4.61
N THR A 396 -22.90 -5.25 -5.22
CA THR A 396 -23.65 -6.39 -4.72
C THR A 396 -23.92 -7.40 -5.83
N GLN A 397 -24.34 -8.61 -5.46
CA GLN A 397 -24.79 -9.63 -6.43
C GLN A 397 -26.26 -9.46 -6.84
N PHE A 398 -26.88 -8.33 -6.52
CA PHE A 398 -28.25 -7.98 -6.90
C PHE A 398 -28.30 -6.55 -7.44
N ASP A 399 -29.43 -6.17 -8.05
CA ASP A 399 -29.62 -4.79 -8.52
C ASP A 399 -29.96 -3.89 -7.33
N ALA A 400 -28.93 -3.35 -6.68
CA ALA A 400 -29.07 -2.54 -5.48
C ALA A 400 -29.71 -1.18 -5.82
N THR A 401 -30.79 -0.81 -5.13
CA THR A 401 -31.36 0.54 -5.23
C THR A 401 -30.44 1.56 -4.59
N ASP A 402 -30.57 2.84 -5.00
CA ASP A 402 -29.83 3.92 -4.36
C ASP A 402 -30.11 3.95 -2.85
N GLU A 403 -31.38 3.83 -2.45
CA GLU A 403 -31.82 3.77 -1.04
C GLU A 403 -31.07 2.68 -0.25
N PHE A 404 -30.90 1.50 -0.85
CA PHE A 404 -30.14 0.43 -0.24
C PHE A 404 -28.66 0.79 -0.09
N LEU A 405 -28.05 1.42 -1.10
CA LEU A 405 -26.63 1.81 -1.03
C LEU A 405 -26.32 2.79 0.11
N TYR A 406 -27.24 3.70 0.46
CA TYR A 406 -27.07 4.57 1.65
C TYR A 406 -26.97 3.73 2.92
N MET A 407 -27.91 2.81 3.12
CA MET A 407 -27.94 1.92 4.29
C MET A 407 -26.71 1.00 4.31
N TRP A 408 -26.35 0.48 3.14
CA TRP A 408 -25.25 -0.45 2.95
C TRP A 408 -23.90 0.16 3.29
N ALA A 409 -23.64 1.40 2.84
CA ALA A 409 -22.43 2.13 3.16
C ALA A 409 -22.29 2.38 4.67
N ASP A 410 -23.37 2.84 5.32
CA ASP A 410 -23.35 3.10 6.77
C ASP A 410 -23.14 1.82 7.58
N ALA A 411 -23.83 0.73 7.23
CA ALA A 411 -23.72 -0.54 7.94
C ALA A 411 -22.31 -1.13 7.85
N GLN A 412 -21.69 -1.06 6.66
CA GLN A 412 -20.29 -1.43 6.46
C GLN A 412 -19.34 -0.57 7.29
N LYS A 413 -19.45 0.76 7.20
CA LYS A 413 -18.64 1.68 8.01
C LYS A 413 -18.77 1.41 9.51
N MET A 414 -19.98 1.16 10.02
CA MET A 414 -20.20 0.84 11.44
C MET A 414 -19.47 -0.44 11.86
N ALA A 415 -19.52 -1.48 11.03
CA ALA A 415 -18.82 -2.73 11.30
C ALA A 415 -17.31 -2.53 11.33
N TYR A 416 -16.77 -1.82 10.33
CA TYR A 416 -15.33 -1.63 10.17
C TYR A 416 -14.72 -0.69 11.20
N MET A 417 -15.50 0.31 11.65
CA MET A 417 -15.10 1.24 12.70
C MET A 417 -14.99 0.61 14.09
N ARG A 418 -15.44 -0.65 14.27
CA ARG A 418 -15.12 -1.46 15.46
C ARG A 418 -13.62 -1.81 15.52
N GLY A 419 -12.94 -1.91 14.36
CA GLY A 419 -11.49 -2.07 14.23
C GLY A 419 -10.75 -0.74 14.23
N ALA A 420 -9.63 -0.64 13.52
CA ALA A 420 -8.86 0.60 13.35
C ALA A 420 -9.45 1.54 12.30
N GLY A 421 -10.34 1.05 11.43
CA GLY A 421 -10.97 1.85 10.39
C GLY A 421 -11.11 1.09 9.08
N TRP A 422 -11.23 1.83 7.99
CA TRP A 422 -11.52 1.29 6.67
C TRP A 422 -10.82 2.08 5.57
N ILE A 423 -10.57 1.42 4.44
CA ILE A 423 -9.96 1.97 3.23
C ILE A 423 -10.81 1.49 2.04
N PHE A 424 -11.54 2.41 1.41
CA PHE A 424 -12.49 2.07 0.34
C PHE A 424 -11.76 1.72 -0.96
N TRP A 425 -12.18 0.65 -1.64
CA TRP A 425 -11.76 0.33 -2.99
C TRP A 425 -12.81 0.82 -3.99
N ASN A 426 -12.56 1.86 -4.77
CA ASN A 426 -11.33 2.62 -4.98
C ASN A 426 -11.57 4.14 -4.85
N PHE A 427 -10.52 4.98 -4.84
CA PHE A 427 -10.72 6.43 -4.85
C PHE A 427 -11.59 6.89 -6.04
N ASN A 428 -11.35 6.31 -7.22
CA ASN A 428 -12.02 6.64 -8.47
C ASN A 428 -12.03 5.45 -9.44
N VAL A 429 -12.95 5.49 -10.40
CA VAL A 429 -12.95 4.65 -11.61
C VAL A 429 -13.34 5.50 -12.81
N GLU A 430 -13.02 5.04 -14.01
CA GLU A 430 -13.32 5.77 -15.23
C GLU A 430 -14.84 5.92 -15.44
N LYS A 431 -15.23 7.06 -16.01
CA LYS A 431 -16.58 7.33 -16.47
C LYS A 431 -16.60 7.34 -18.00
N SER A 432 -16.90 6.18 -18.58
CA SER A 432 -16.99 5.98 -20.02
C SER A 432 -18.19 5.10 -20.36
N THR A 433 -18.55 5.03 -21.65
CA THR A 433 -19.58 4.08 -22.10
C THR A 433 -19.20 2.63 -21.79
N LEU A 434 -17.90 2.31 -21.80
CA LEU A 434 -17.40 0.96 -21.49
C LEU A 434 -17.42 0.67 -19.99
N ALA A 435 -17.11 1.66 -19.15
CA ALA A 435 -17.19 1.52 -17.71
C ALA A 435 -18.64 1.44 -17.19
N GLY A 436 -19.62 1.86 -18.00
CA GLY A 436 -21.03 1.79 -17.64
C GLY A 436 -21.31 2.52 -16.33
N ASN A 437 -21.76 1.79 -15.31
CA ASN A 437 -22.12 2.34 -14.01
C ASN A 437 -21.15 1.95 -12.88
N LEU A 438 -19.92 1.53 -13.19
CA LEU A 438 -18.93 1.12 -12.19
C LEU A 438 -18.72 2.20 -11.11
N SER A 439 -18.71 3.48 -11.49
CA SER A 439 -18.52 4.60 -10.57
C SER A 439 -19.56 4.67 -9.46
N ARG A 440 -20.76 4.12 -9.67
CA ARG A 440 -21.81 4.13 -8.66
C ARG A 440 -21.41 3.34 -7.41
N GLU A 441 -20.58 2.31 -7.57
CA GLU A 441 -20.30 1.35 -6.51
C GLU A 441 -18.81 1.21 -6.17
N TRP A 442 -17.92 1.56 -7.11
CA TRP A 442 -16.47 1.40 -6.99
C TRP A 442 -15.68 2.72 -6.90
N SER A 443 -16.32 3.89 -6.97
CA SER A 443 -15.65 5.20 -6.81
C SER A 443 -16.08 5.86 -5.50
N TYR A 444 -15.14 6.05 -4.58
CA TYR A 444 -15.39 6.76 -3.32
C TYR A 444 -15.83 8.20 -3.59
N LEU A 445 -15.12 8.90 -4.47
CA LEU A 445 -15.41 10.29 -4.81
C LEU A 445 -16.84 10.43 -5.36
N ASP A 446 -17.29 9.49 -6.17
CA ASP A 446 -18.67 9.49 -6.68
C ASP A 446 -19.68 9.02 -5.65
N GLY A 447 -19.33 8.07 -4.80
CA GLY A 447 -20.18 7.67 -3.66
C GLY A 447 -20.49 8.85 -2.74
N VAL A 448 -19.52 9.76 -2.51
CA VAL A 448 -19.76 11.03 -1.79
C VAL A 448 -20.66 11.97 -2.60
N ASN A 449 -20.41 12.13 -3.90
CA ASN A 449 -21.20 13.02 -4.77
C ASN A 449 -22.65 12.56 -4.95
N TYR A 450 -22.89 11.25 -5.04
CA TYR A 450 -24.23 10.65 -5.07
C TYR A 450 -24.90 10.64 -3.69
N GLY A 451 -24.13 10.88 -2.63
CA GLY A 451 -24.62 10.95 -1.26
C GLY A 451 -24.74 9.59 -0.57
N PHE A 452 -24.25 8.50 -1.17
CA PHE A 452 -24.20 7.18 -0.52
C PHE A 452 -23.20 7.18 0.65
N LEU A 453 -22.12 7.94 0.50
CA LEU A 453 -21.11 8.17 1.53
C LEU A 453 -21.20 9.60 2.04
N THR A 454 -21.04 9.78 3.35
CA THR A 454 -20.99 11.09 3.98
C THR A 454 -19.69 11.83 3.66
N LYS A 455 -19.76 13.16 3.52
CA LYS A 455 -18.58 14.02 3.36
C LYS A 455 -17.66 14.04 4.59
N ASP A 456 -18.24 13.92 5.78
CA ASP A 456 -17.46 13.58 6.97
C ASP A 456 -17.40 12.04 7.05
N PRO A 457 -16.25 11.41 6.84
CA PRO A 457 -16.15 9.95 6.77
C PRO A 457 -16.44 9.29 8.13
N ALA A 458 -16.37 10.03 9.24
CA ALA A 458 -16.76 9.56 10.56
C ALA A 458 -18.28 9.57 10.80
N ALA A 459 -19.03 10.37 10.04
CA ALA A 459 -20.48 10.48 10.17
C ALA A 459 -21.22 9.32 9.49
N TYR A 460 -22.49 9.15 9.84
CA TYR A 460 -23.41 8.20 9.21
C TYR A 460 -24.65 8.96 8.74
N HIS A 461 -25.30 8.53 7.67
CA HIS A 461 -26.63 9.01 7.30
C HIS A 461 -27.70 8.51 8.29
N ASN A 462 -27.61 7.24 8.67
CA ASN A 462 -28.46 6.57 9.64
C ASN A 462 -27.61 5.81 10.68
N ALA A 463 -27.40 6.43 11.85
CA ALA A 463 -26.66 5.84 12.96
C ALA A 463 -27.35 4.61 13.61
N SER A 464 -28.58 4.30 13.21
CA SER A 464 -29.40 3.18 13.69
C SER A 464 -29.65 2.11 12.62
N VAL A 465 -28.91 2.12 11.50
CA VAL A 465 -29.14 1.21 10.37
C VAL A 465 -29.08 -0.28 10.76
N CYS A 466 -28.30 -0.61 11.79
CA CYS A 466 -28.15 -1.98 12.28
C CYS A 466 -29.13 -2.40 13.38
N ASP A 467 -29.91 -1.47 13.96
CA ASP A 467 -30.85 -1.77 15.06
C ASP A 467 -31.83 -2.92 14.76
N PRO A 468 -32.36 -3.08 13.52
CA PRO A 468 -33.25 -4.20 13.19
C PRO A 468 -32.60 -5.59 13.18
N TYR A 469 -31.28 -5.68 13.22
CA TYR A 469 -30.52 -6.91 13.01
C TYR A 469 -29.82 -7.43 14.28
N TYR A 470 -30.06 -6.80 15.44
CA TYR A 470 -29.49 -7.17 16.75
C TYR A 470 -30.40 -8.04 17.61
#